data_AF-A0A3D1JH27-F1
#
_entry.id   AF-A0A3D1JH27-F1
#
_cell.length_a   1.000
_cell.length_b   1.000
_cell.length_c   1.000
_cell.angle_alpha   90.00
_cell.angle_beta   90.00
_cell.angle_gamma   90.00
#
_symmetry.space_group_name_H-M   'P 1'
#
loop_
_entity.id
_entity.type
_entity.pdbx_description
1 polymer ?
#
loop_
_entity_poly.entity_id
_entity_poly.type
_entity_poly.pdbx_seq_one_letter_code
_entity_poly.pdbx_strand_id
1 'polypeptide(L)'
;MKPILFLSVLLLSTGLACSLPIRTAQPPSTTIIASGEAAAELESNVATAVAQLEQTGTASLTITENQLTSYLAEKLASQPDSPIQNAQVRLENGSIQLTGQMSVSSLTTDLSLTMQPYIDQGNLQVTIQDGKIGSLPIPDATLKTLTQTINQEMPGLVTFHGQQFKLESITMENGSMTLKGMLP
;
A
#
# COMPACT_ATOMS: atom_id res chain seq x y z
N MET A 1 -22.77 -39.56 -53.24
CA MET A 1 -22.31 -38.19 -52.87
C MET A 1 -23.18 -37.68 -51.73
N LYS A 2 -22.61 -37.02 -50.70
CA LYS A 2 -23.27 -36.48 -49.47
C LYS A 2 -23.42 -37.41 -48.25
N PRO A 3 -22.31 -37.91 -47.67
CA PRO A 3 -22.29 -37.94 -46.20
C PRO A 3 -21.04 -37.27 -45.57
N ILE A 4 -20.00 -36.99 -46.38
CA ILE A 4 -18.72 -36.45 -45.88
C ILE A 4 -18.80 -34.95 -45.55
N LEU A 5 -19.77 -34.22 -46.12
CA LEU A 5 -19.91 -32.77 -45.90
C LEU A 5 -20.51 -32.42 -44.52
N PHE A 6 -21.22 -33.35 -43.87
CA PHE A 6 -21.89 -33.07 -42.59
C PHE A 6 -20.97 -33.27 -41.37
N LEU A 7 -19.89 -34.04 -41.52
CA LEU A 7 -18.97 -34.34 -40.41
C LEU A 7 -17.94 -33.21 -40.17
N SER A 8 -17.62 -32.42 -41.20
CA SER A 8 -16.67 -31.30 -41.09
C SER A 8 -17.27 -30.05 -40.44
N VAL A 9 -18.60 -29.90 -40.41
CA VAL A 9 -19.27 -28.72 -39.80
C VAL A 9 -19.44 -28.90 -38.29
N LEU A 10 -19.48 -30.12 -37.78
CA LEU A 10 -19.68 -30.39 -36.35
C LEU A 10 -18.39 -30.31 -35.51
N LEU A 11 -17.21 -30.33 -36.14
CA LEU A 11 -15.92 -30.28 -35.45
C LEU A 11 -15.37 -28.86 -35.21
N LEU A 12 -16.02 -27.81 -35.72
CA LEU A 12 -15.53 -26.43 -35.55
C LEU A 12 -16.08 -25.68 -34.32
N SER A 13 -16.98 -26.28 -33.54
CA SER A 13 -17.68 -25.57 -32.45
C SER A 13 -17.11 -25.78 -31.03
N THR A 14 -16.00 -26.51 -30.86
CA THR A 14 -15.43 -26.81 -29.51
C THR A 14 -14.33 -25.85 -29.04
N GLY A 15 -13.95 -24.85 -29.84
CA GLY A 15 -12.80 -23.97 -29.53
C GLY A 15 -13.07 -22.70 -28.71
N LEU A 16 -14.34 -22.30 -28.51
CA LEU A 16 -14.66 -20.98 -27.91
C LEU A 16 -14.97 -20.98 -26.40
N ALA A 17 -14.89 -22.12 -25.72
CA ALA A 17 -15.27 -22.21 -24.30
C ALA A 17 -14.16 -21.82 -23.31
N CYS A 18 -12.92 -21.61 -23.75
CA CYS A 18 -11.77 -21.44 -22.84
C CYS A 18 -11.19 -20.02 -22.76
N SER A 19 -11.84 -19.00 -23.33
CA SER A 19 -11.41 -17.61 -23.21
C SER A 19 -12.35 -16.75 -22.36
N LEU A 20 -12.97 -17.35 -21.34
CA LEU A 20 -13.56 -16.57 -20.25
C LEU A 20 -12.40 -16.10 -19.36
N PRO A 21 -12.13 -14.79 -19.24
CA PRO A 21 -11.30 -14.29 -18.16
C PRO A 21 -12.08 -14.58 -16.87
N ILE A 22 -11.80 -15.74 -16.27
CA ILE A 22 -12.15 -16.03 -14.90
C ILE A 22 -11.46 -14.94 -14.11
N ARG A 23 -12.22 -13.91 -13.71
CA ARG A 23 -11.86 -13.07 -12.57
C ARG A 23 -11.78 -14.03 -11.39
N THR A 24 -10.58 -14.54 -11.14
CA THR A 24 -10.29 -15.17 -9.85
C THR A 24 -10.60 -14.11 -8.83
N ALA A 25 -11.69 -14.30 -8.08
CA ALA A 25 -11.96 -13.49 -6.91
C ALA A 25 -10.69 -13.54 -6.07
N GLN A 26 -10.07 -12.39 -5.83
CA GLN A 26 -8.88 -12.30 -4.99
C GLN A 26 -9.22 -13.02 -3.68
N PRO A 27 -8.43 -14.05 -3.28
CA PRO A 27 -8.69 -14.75 -2.04
C PRO A 27 -8.83 -13.73 -0.91
N PRO A 28 -9.74 -13.94 0.05
CA PRO A 28 -9.97 -12.98 1.11
C PRO A 28 -8.64 -12.69 1.80
N SER A 29 -8.19 -11.44 1.71
CA SER A 29 -6.92 -11.00 2.28
C SER A 29 -6.91 -11.32 3.76
N THR A 30 -5.97 -12.15 4.21
CA THR A 30 -5.88 -12.57 5.63
C THR A 30 -5.61 -11.37 6.50
N THR A 31 -6.54 -11.00 7.38
CA THR A 31 -6.41 -9.92 8.36
C THR A 31 -5.04 -9.96 9.06
N ILE A 32 -4.28 -8.87 8.98
CA ILE A 32 -3.06 -8.71 9.79
C ILE A 32 -3.50 -8.43 11.23
N ILE A 33 -2.86 -9.11 12.18
CA ILE A 33 -3.04 -8.85 13.60
C ILE A 33 -1.92 -7.89 14.02
N ALA A 34 -2.30 -6.63 14.28
CA ALA A 34 -1.36 -5.62 14.74
C ALA A 34 -0.73 -6.01 16.08
N SER A 35 0.57 -5.80 16.23
CA SER A 35 1.30 -6.01 17.49
C SER A 35 2.30 -4.90 17.77
N GLY A 36 2.45 -4.54 19.05
CA GLY A 36 3.43 -3.52 19.43
C GLY A 36 4.87 -3.95 19.17
N GLU A 37 5.14 -5.26 19.18
CA GLU A 37 6.44 -5.81 18.79
C GLU A 37 6.78 -5.48 17.32
N ALA A 38 5.82 -5.63 16.40
CA ALA A 38 6.04 -5.32 14.99
C ALA A 38 6.15 -3.82 14.72
N ALA A 39 5.41 -2.98 15.47
CA ALA A 39 5.56 -1.53 15.40
C ALA A 39 6.94 -1.08 15.90
N ALA A 40 7.40 -1.61 17.03
CA ALA A 40 8.73 -1.33 17.58
C ALA A 40 9.86 -1.84 16.66
N GLU A 41 9.67 -2.99 16.02
CA GLU A 41 10.63 -3.51 15.04
C GLU A 41 10.81 -2.56 13.85
N LEU A 42 9.73 -1.93 13.37
CA LEU A 42 9.82 -0.92 12.32
C LEU A 42 10.69 0.26 12.75
N GLU A 43 10.46 0.80 13.93
CA GLU A 43 11.26 1.92 14.46
C GLU A 43 12.74 1.54 14.63
N SER A 44 13.01 0.32 15.12
CA SER A 44 14.37 -0.22 15.24
C SER A 44 15.06 -0.40 13.88
N ASN A 45 14.34 -0.90 12.87
CA ASN A 45 14.86 -1.08 11.52
C ASN A 45 15.18 0.26 10.86
N VAL A 46 14.34 1.27 11.08
CA VAL A 46 14.59 2.66 10.66
C VAL A 46 15.85 3.19 11.33
N ALA A 47 15.98 3.06 12.66
CA ALA A 47 17.17 3.52 13.39
C ALA A 47 18.45 2.82 12.92
N THR A 48 18.37 1.51 12.62
CA THR A 48 19.48 0.73 12.10
C THR A 48 19.90 1.19 10.70
N ALA A 49 18.94 1.43 9.80
CA ALA A 49 19.21 1.95 8.47
C ALA A 49 19.87 3.34 8.54
N VAL A 50 19.46 4.19 9.48
CA VAL A 50 20.10 5.48 9.72
C VAL A 50 21.55 5.33 10.21
N ALA A 51 21.80 4.46 11.19
CA ALA A 51 23.17 4.21 11.66
C ALA A 51 24.08 3.66 10.53
N GLN A 52 23.53 2.84 9.63
CA GLN A 52 24.25 2.36 8.45
C GLN A 52 24.59 3.46 7.45
N LEU A 53 23.68 4.43 7.25
CA LEU A 53 23.93 5.61 6.42
C LEU A 53 25.11 6.41 6.95
N GLU A 54 25.13 6.71 8.25
CA GLU A 54 26.20 7.48 8.88
C GLU A 54 27.57 6.79 8.78
N GLN A 55 27.60 5.46 8.82
CA GLN A 55 28.84 4.69 8.78
C GLN A 55 29.34 4.39 7.36
N THR A 56 28.45 4.14 6.42
CA THR A 56 28.78 3.59 5.09
C THR A 56 28.40 4.51 3.94
N GLY A 57 27.61 5.56 4.19
CA GLY A 57 27.06 6.46 3.17
C GLY A 57 25.83 5.91 2.45
N THR A 58 25.41 4.66 2.71
CA THR A 58 24.27 4.01 2.05
C THR A 58 23.44 3.20 3.05
N ALA A 59 22.14 3.02 2.78
CA ALA A 59 21.32 2.06 3.52
C ALA A 59 20.15 1.54 2.70
N SER A 60 19.60 0.43 3.20
CA SER A 60 18.40 -0.22 2.70
C SER A 60 17.48 -0.52 3.88
N LEU A 61 16.26 -0.01 3.81
CA LEU A 61 15.19 -0.27 4.78
C LEU A 61 14.12 -1.11 4.11
N THR A 62 13.83 -2.29 4.66
CA THR A 62 12.70 -3.12 4.22
C THR A 62 11.60 -3.06 5.27
N ILE A 63 10.39 -2.80 4.81
CA ILE A 63 9.20 -2.62 5.63
C ILE A 63 8.14 -3.61 5.16
N THR A 64 7.60 -4.40 6.07
CA THR A 64 6.54 -5.38 5.77
C THR A 64 5.14 -4.79 5.98
N GLU A 65 4.12 -5.39 5.37
CA GLU A 65 2.72 -5.06 5.65
C GLU A 65 2.37 -5.14 7.14
N ASN A 66 2.91 -6.15 7.84
CA ASN A 66 2.67 -6.34 9.27
C ASN A 66 3.20 -5.18 10.11
N GLN A 67 4.42 -4.73 9.79
CA GLN A 67 5.06 -3.59 10.44
C GLN A 67 4.29 -2.29 10.18
N LEU A 68 3.93 -2.00 8.92
CA LEU A 68 3.14 -0.79 8.60
C LEU A 68 1.76 -0.80 9.25
N THR A 69 1.07 -1.93 9.19
CA THR A 69 -0.25 -2.09 9.81
C THR A 69 -0.16 -1.88 11.32
N SER A 70 0.80 -2.51 11.97
CA SER A 70 0.98 -2.41 13.41
C SER A 70 1.33 -0.98 13.84
N TYR A 71 2.26 -0.35 13.14
CA TYR A 71 2.64 1.03 13.40
C TYR A 71 1.46 2.01 13.22
N LEU A 72 0.69 1.84 12.13
CA LEU A 72 -0.48 2.67 11.89
C LEU A 72 -1.55 2.45 12.97
N ALA A 73 -1.78 1.20 13.37
CA ALA A 73 -2.73 0.88 14.43
C ALA A 73 -2.36 1.57 15.75
N GLU A 74 -1.08 1.59 16.13
CA GLU A 74 -0.61 2.32 17.32
C GLU A 74 -0.78 3.84 17.20
N LYS A 75 -0.47 4.42 16.03
CA LYS A 75 -0.64 5.86 15.79
C LYS A 75 -2.11 6.28 15.83
N LEU A 76 -3.02 5.45 15.33
CA LEU A 76 -4.46 5.70 15.41
C LEU A 76 -4.98 5.51 16.85
N ALA A 77 -4.51 4.49 17.57
CA ALA A 77 -4.87 4.26 18.98
C ALA A 77 -4.40 5.40 19.90
N SER A 78 -3.30 6.07 19.54
CA SER A 78 -2.77 7.24 20.25
C SER A 78 -3.57 8.52 19.98
N GLN A 79 -4.52 8.50 19.03
CA GLN A 79 -5.39 9.62 18.68
C GLN A 79 -6.81 9.34 19.18
N PRO A 80 -7.23 9.91 20.32
CA PRO A 80 -8.52 9.59 20.94
C PRO A 80 -9.72 9.94 20.04
N ASP A 81 -9.56 10.89 19.12
CA ASP A 81 -10.61 11.33 18.19
C ASP A 81 -10.44 10.75 16.77
N SER A 82 -9.61 9.71 16.59
CA SER A 82 -9.44 9.07 15.28
C SER A 82 -10.77 8.49 14.79
N PRO A 83 -11.29 8.93 13.62
CA PRO A 83 -12.50 8.35 13.06
C PRO A 83 -12.26 6.96 12.45
N ILE A 84 -10.99 6.55 12.27
CA ILE A 84 -10.58 5.30 11.62
C ILE A 84 -10.26 4.24 12.68
N GLN A 85 -10.73 3.02 12.43
CA GLN A 85 -10.57 1.82 13.24
C GLN A 85 -10.20 0.63 12.35
N ASN A 86 -9.59 -0.41 12.92
CA ASN A 86 -9.26 -1.67 12.23
C ASN A 86 -8.50 -1.45 10.91
N ALA A 87 -7.55 -0.50 10.90
CA ALA A 87 -6.79 -0.17 9.72
C ALA A 87 -5.88 -1.34 9.31
N GLN A 88 -5.81 -1.61 8.01
CA GLN A 88 -4.97 -2.64 7.40
C GLN A 88 -4.21 -2.04 6.23
N VAL A 89 -2.90 -2.26 6.18
CA VAL A 89 -2.03 -1.79 5.10
C VAL A 89 -1.55 -2.99 4.28
N ARG A 90 -1.74 -2.93 2.97
CA ARG A 90 -1.22 -3.90 2.00
C ARG A 90 -0.25 -3.25 1.03
N LEU A 91 0.73 -4.03 0.60
CA LEU A 91 1.79 -3.66 -0.31
C LEU A 91 1.73 -4.56 -1.53
N GLU A 92 0.86 -4.20 -2.47
CA GLU A 92 0.51 -5.03 -3.62
C GLU A 92 0.61 -4.22 -4.91
N ASN A 93 1.16 -4.84 -5.95
CA ASN A 93 1.22 -4.27 -7.31
C ASN A 93 1.88 -2.88 -7.38
N GLY A 94 2.88 -2.63 -6.53
CA GLY A 94 3.58 -1.35 -6.49
C GLY A 94 2.80 -0.22 -5.81
N SER A 95 1.63 -0.49 -5.25
CA SER A 95 0.80 0.47 -4.53
C SER A 95 0.59 0.08 -3.07
N ILE A 96 0.38 1.08 -2.22
CA ILE A 96 -0.02 0.91 -0.83
C ILE A 96 -1.54 0.95 -0.79
N GLN A 97 -2.18 -0.13 -0.36
CA GLN A 97 -3.63 -0.16 -0.15
C GLN A 97 -3.91 -0.05 1.34
N LEU A 98 -4.59 1.01 1.74
CA LEU A 98 -5.10 1.18 3.09
C LEU A 98 -6.57 0.81 3.10
N THR A 99 -6.97 -0.05 4.03
CA THR A 99 -8.39 -0.33 4.32
C THR A 99 -8.66 -0.14 5.80
N GLY A 100 -9.91 0.07 6.18
CA GLY A 100 -10.30 0.20 7.58
C GLY A 100 -11.80 0.44 7.72
N GLN A 101 -12.25 0.70 8.93
CA GLN A 101 -13.61 1.10 9.24
C GLN A 101 -13.59 2.52 9.77
N MET A 102 -14.48 3.36 9.28
CA MET A 102 -14.63 4.73 9.70
C MET A 102 -15.98 4.94 10.37
N SER A 103 -15.98 5.66 11.50
CA SER A 103 -17.21 6.07 12.19
C SER A 103 -17.56 7.50 11.81
N VAL A 104 -18.70 7.68 11.13
CA VAL A 104 -19.24 9.00 10.79
C VAL A 104 -20.59 9.16 11.48
N SER A 105 -20.63 10.03 12.49
CA SER A 105 -21.77 10.19 13.40
C SER A 105 -22.15 8.86 14.08
N SER A 106 -23.26 8.23 13.69
CA SER A 106 -23.74 6.95 14.23
C SER A 106 -23.58 5.77 13.25
N LEU A 107 -22.94 6.00 12.11
CA LEU A 107 -22.76 4.99 11.06
C LEU A 107 -21.29 4.57 10.98
N THR A 108 -21.05 3.25 10.99
CA THR A 108 -19.76 2.66 10.65
C THR A 108 -19.76 2.27 9.17
N THR A 109 -18.72 2.63 8.45
CA THR A 109 -18.58 2.35 7.02
C THR A 109 -17.14 2.00 6.67
N ASP A 110 -16.94 1.21 5.62
CA ASP A 110 -15.61 0.81 5.21
C ASP A 110 -14.88 1.98 4.52
N LEU A 111 -13.61 2.15 4.83
CA LEU A 111 -12.69 3.06 4.15
C LEU A 111 -11.74 2.22 3.31
N SER A 112 -11.48 2.66 2.07
CA SER A 112 -10.39 2.14 1.25
C SER A 112 -9.66 3.28 0.55
N LEU A 113 -8.34 3.25 0.52
CA LEU A 113 -7.48 4.18 -0.21
C LEU A 113 -6.41 3.39 -0.95
N THR A 114 -6.12 3.76 -2.20
CA THR A 114 -4.98 3.24 -2.96
C THR A 114 -3.99 4.36 -3.19
N MET A 115 -2.76 4.17 -2.74
CA MET A 115 -1.70 5.18 -2.78
C MET A 115 -0.50 4.70 -3.59
N GLN A 116 0.04 5.56 -4.44
CA GLN A 116 1.26 5.31 -5.19
C GLN A 116 2.44 6.01 -4.53
N PRO A 117 3.40 5.29 -3.94
CA PRO A 117 4.66 5.89 -3.52
C PRO A 117 5.51 6.25 -4.73
N TYR A 118 6.24 7.36 -4.62
CA TYR A 118 7.21 7.82 -5.61
C TYR A 118 8.32 8.64 -4.93
N ILE A 119 9.42 8.86 -5.65
CA ILE A 119 10.53 9.68 -5.17
C ILE A 119 10.44 11.05 -5.83
N ASP A 120 10.45 12.12 -5.03
CA ASP A 120 10.55 13.50 -5.50
C ASP A 120 11.72 14.21 -4.83
N GLN A 121 12.68 14.66 -5.64
CA GLN A 121 13.90 15.32 -5.17
C GLN A 121 14.65 14.53 -4.07
N GLY A 122 14.56 13.19 -4.10
CA GLY A 122 15.17 12.31 -3.09
C GLY A 122 14.33 12.08 -1.83
N ASN A 123 13.10 12.58 -1.76
CA ASN A 123 12.17 12.35 -0.65
C ASN A 123 11.09 11.35 -1.05
N LEU A 124 10.62 10.57 -0.07
CA LEU A 124 9.44 9.73 -0.26
C LEU A 124 8.22 10.62 -0.33
N GLN A 125 7.43 10.48 -1.39
CA GLN A 125 6.14 11.10 -1.55
C GLN A 125 5.11 10.02 -1.89
N VAL A 126 3.83 10.31 -1.65
CA VAL A 126 2.72 9.47 -2.09
C VAL A 126 1.73 10.28 -2.90
N THR A 127 1.01 9.62 -3.80
CA THR A 127 -0.18 10.15 -4.45
C THR A 127 -1.34 9.23 -4.15
N ILE A 128 -2.46 9.74 -3.64
CA ILE A 128 -3.67 8.94 -3.49
C ILE A 128 -4.34 8.84 -4.87
N GLN A 129 -4.43 7.63 -5.43
CA GLN A 129 -4.99 7.37 -6.76
C GLN A 129 -6.50 7.17 -6.73
N ASP A 130 -7.00 6.47 -5.72
CA ASP A 130 -8.43 6.16 -5.54
C ASP A 130 -8.75 6.12 -4.05
N GLY A 131 -10.00 6.41 -3.71
CA GLY A 131 -10.48 6.32 -2.35
C GLY A 131 -11.99 6.17 -2.28
N LYS A 132 -12.47 5.36 -1.35
CA LYS A 132 -13.91 5.09 -1.15
C LYS A 132 -14.27 5.04 0.32
N ILE A 133 -15.49 5.51 0.59
CA ILE A 133 -16.17 5.43 1.87
C ILE A 133 -17.47 4.67 1.63
N GLY A 134 -17.51 3.41 2.04
CA GLY A 134 -18.53 2.45 1.64
C GLY A 134 -18.57 2.32 0.11
N SER A 135 -19.73 2.62 -0.46
CA SER A 135 -19.93 2.62 -1.92
C SER A 135 -19.62 3.97 -2.59
N LEU A 136 -19.32 5.01 -1.81
CA LEU A 136 -19.14 6.36 -2.33
C LEU A 136 -17.66 6.62 -2.65
N PRO A 137 -17.32 7.01 -3.88
CA PRO A 137 -15.97 7.47 -4.19
C PRO A 137 -15.69 8.81 -3.52
N ILE A 138 -14.46 8.98 -3.03
CA ILE A 138 -13.98 10.25 -2.49
C ILE A 138 -13.66 11.18 -3.68
N PRO A 139 -14.16 12.43 -3.68
CA PRO A 139 -13.88 13.38 -4.76
C PRO A 139 -12.38 13.67 -4.93
N ASP A 140 -11.92 13.85 -6.16
CA ASP A 140 -10.51 14.13 -6.50
C ASP A 140 -9.93 15.34 -5.74
N ALA A 141 -10.73 16.38 -5.51
CA ALA A 141 -10.31 17.55 -4.74
C ALA A 141 -9.96 17.20 -3.29
N THR A 142 -10.70 16.27 -2.69
CA THR A 142 -10.44 15.76 -1.35
C THR A 142 -9.21 14.85 -1.35
N LEU A 143 -9.09 13.95 -2.32
CA LEU A 143 -7.92 13.08 -2.49
C LEU A 143 -6.63 13.89 -2.64
N LYS A 144 -6.68 14.99 -3.41
CA LYS A 144 -5.56 15.90 -3.61
C LYS A 144 -5.18 16.62 -2.33
N THR A 145 -6.16 17.15 -1.59
CA THR A 145 -5.92 17.79 -0.29
C THR A 145 -5.27 16.81 0.67
N LEU A 146 -5.80 15.59 0.77
CA LEU A 146 -5.29 14.55 1.65
C LEU A 146 -3.87 14.10 1.26
N THR A 147 -3.60 13.99 -0.04
CA THR A 147 -2.25 13.76 -0.59
C THR A 147 -1.28 14.84 -0.13
N GLN A 148 -1.68 16.11 -0.24
CA GLN A 148 -0.83 17.23 0.19
C GLN A 148 -0.55 17.18 1.69
N THR A 149 -1.56 16.89 2.51
CA THR A 149 -1.38 16.75 3.97
C THR A 149 -0.41 15.62 4.31
N ILE A 150 -0.57 14.44 3.70
CA ILE A 150 0.36 13.31 3.94
C ILE A 150 1.79 13.69 3.56
N ASN A 151 1.97 14.29 2.38
CA ASN A 151 3.29 14.69 1.87
C ASN A 151 3.92 15.86 2.64
N GLN A 152 3.14 16.63 3.43
CA GLN A 152 3.68 17.65 4.33
C GLN A 152 4.28 17.06 5.60
N GLU A 153 3.70 15.98 6.10
CA GLU A 153 4.16 15.29 7.32
C GLU A 153 5.25 14.26 7.02
N MET A 154 5.31 13.72 5.80
CA MET A 154 6.25 12.67 5.39
C MET A 154 7.74 13.06 5.52
N PRO A 155 8.19 14.28 5.19
CA PRO A 155 9.58 14.68 5.38
C PRO A 155 10.06 14.53 6.82
N GLY A 156 9.18 14.78 7.80
CA GLY A 156 9.49 14.58 9.22
C GLY A 156 9.78 13.13 9.61
N LEU A 157 9.34 12.16 8.79
CA LEU A 157 9.57 10.73 8.98
C LEU A 157 10.86 10.24 8.31
N VAL A 158 11.46 11.02 7.40
CA VAL A 158 12.70 10.67 6.67
C VAL A 158 13.88 11.59 7.01
N THR A 159 13.67 12.61 7.84
CA THR A 159 14.74 13.43 8.42
C THR A 159 15.14 12.91 9.79
N PHE A 160 16.40 12.46 9.93
CA PHE A 160 16.96 11.99 11.19
C PHE A 160 18.15 12.85 11.59
N HIS A 161 18.12 13.41 12.81
CA HIS A 161 19.13 14.35 13.32
C HIS A 161 19.45 15.53 12.37
N GLY A 162 18.45 15.98 11.59
CA GLY A 162 18.61 17.09 10.64
C GLY A 162 19.32 16.72 9.34
N GLN A 163 19.68 15.46 9.12
CA GLN A 163 20.20 14.98 7.84
C GLN A 163 19.05 14.45 6.98
N GLN A 164 18.98 14.93 5.73
CA GLN A 164 18.03 14.42 4.75
C GLN A 164 18.57 13.15 4.13
N PHE A 165 17.86 12.04 4.35
CA PHE A 165 18.10 10.80 3.65
C PHE A 165 17.63 10.92 2.19
N LYS A 166 18.56 10.80 1.24
CA LYS A 166 18.21 10.87 -0.18
C LYS A 166 17.86 9.48 -0.70
N LEU A 167 16.57 9.25 -0.90
CA LEU A 167 16.06 8.04 -1.52
C LEU A 167 16.44 7.97 -2.99
N GLU A 168 16.89 6.79 -3.40
CA GLU A 168 17.26 6.45 -4.78
C GLU A 168 16.28 5.47 -5.41
N SER A 169 15.74 4.54 -4.63
CA SER A 169 14.77 3.57 -5.14
C SER A 169 13.73 3.15 -4.11
N ILE A 170 12.54 2.85 -4.61
CA ILE A 170 11.43 2.23 -3.90
C ILE A 170 11.09 0.98 -4.69
N THR A 171 11.17 -0.18 -4.05
CA THR A 171 10.77 -1.46 -4.63
C THR A 171 9.68 -2.08 -3.76
N MET A 172 8.69 -2.72 -4.35
CA MET A 172 7.61 -3.34 -3.60
C MET A 172 7.35 -4.74 -4.15
N GLU A 173 7.64 -5.75 -3.33
CA GLU A 173 7.60 -7.16 -3.70
C GLU A 173 7.17 -8.00 -2.50
N ASN A 174 6.34 -9.02 -2.74
CA ASN A 174 5.95 -10.03 -1.74
C ASN A 174 5.44 -9.44 -0.41
N GLY A 175 4.59 -8.41 -0.45
CA GLY A 175 4.04 -7.77 0.76
C GLY A 175 5.09 -6.97 1.55
N SER A 176 6.17 -6.54 0.91
CA SER A 176 7.22 -5.72 1.51
C SER A 176 7.59 -4.56 0.60
N MET A 177 7.96 -3.44 1.21
CA MET A 177 8.50 -2.25 0.55
C MET A 177 9.97 -2.10 0.97
N THR A 178 10.86 -2.04 0.00
CA THR A 178 12.27 -1.74 0.23
C THR A 178 12.59 -0.35 -0.28
N LEU A 179 13.13 0.46 0.62
CA LEU A 179 13.63 1.80 0.40
C LEU A 179 15.15 1.76 0.41
N LYS A 180 15.80 2.27 -0.64
CA LYS A 180 17.26 2.42 -0.66
C LYS A 180 17.63 3.87 -0.89
N GLY A 181 18.71 4.30 -0.28
CA GLY A 181 19.24 5.62 -0.49
C GLY A 181 20.65 5.80 0.07
N MET A 182 21.10 7.04 -0.01
CA MET A 182 22.45 7.46 0.36
C MET A 182 22.45 8.80 1.09
N LEU A 183 23.53 9.07 1.81
CA LEU A 183 23.80 10.43 2.26
C LEU A 183 24.23 11.28 1.05
N PRO A 184 23.73 12.53 0.93
CA PRO A 184 24.13 13.44 -0.14
C PRO A 184 25.61 13.85 -0.09
#